data_AF-A0AAX0LAY3-F1
#
_entry.id   AF-A0AAX0LAY3-F1
#
_cell.length_a   1.000
_cell.length_b   1.000
_cell.length_c   1.000
_cell.angle_alpha   90.00
_cell.angle_beta   90.00
_cell.angle_gamma   90.00
#
_symmetry.space_group_name_H-M   'P 1'
#
loop_
_entity.id
_entity.type
_entity.pdbx_description
1 polymer ?
#
loop_
_entity_poly.entity_id
_entity_poly.type
_entity_poly.pdbx_seq_one_letter_code
_entity_poly.pdbx_strand_id
1 'polypeptide(L)'
;MIDKLTQEQLNEWSYLQEQEAYESLEQKNNESELKENEKKKKQAQQSFNSSNEHLSKDAKQAIKTLEKKEKIDKKIQEKQAELNEFKSPKQKREFLKNKLDNIENNQNLKESLEILKEKEKLDEQIKAKEKEIKNENLKDNTSETEKGKENQEEQGKKQNQGNSAEQDDWDKRAKELELQHEKELEALKEQQSKLEANFQKSIDNLMNSDGINGVITALQEMDRSLEMMLKQGKEESETKDKQRKEKLEMAFDSPKFKEAVGDLVKEVYKEQKKVKNGLTTMENEQINYTKLQSTYEKETKKGLDVKGYEKLKTMISNIEKETPNFKENYPKFYKKINDTLKQTKNKILNKSTKEAKKEQSKGKER
;
A
#
# COMPACT_ATOMS: atom_id res chain seq x y z
N MET A 1 62.69 45.78 -1.53
CA MET A 1 62.95 44.54 -0.79
C MET A 1 62.23 43.45 -1.55
N ILE A 2 62.99 42.63 -2.27
CA ILE A 2 62.47 41.41 -2.89
C ILE A 2 62.84 40.33 -1.90
N ASP A 3 61.84 39.81 -1.18
CA ASP A 3 62.04 38.78 -0.16
C ASP A 3 62.74 37.58 -0.82
N LYS A 4 63.95 37.30 -0.35
CA LYS A 4 64.66 36.08 -0.73
C LYS A 4 63.88 34.91 -0.14
N LEU A 5 63.34 34.04 -1.00
CA LEU A 5 62.74 32.79 -0.56
C LEU A 5 63.70 32.08 0.38
N THR A 6 63.19 31.61 1.52
CA THR A 6 64.00 30.85 2.47
C THR A 6 64.38 29.49 1.88
N GLN A 7 65.47 28.89 2.38
CA GLN A 7 65.92 27.57 1.92
C GLN A 7 64.81 26.50 2.05
N GLU A 8 63.94 26.62 3.06
CA GLU A 8 62.74 25.79 3.21
C GLU A 8 61.74 25.99 2.08
N GLN A 9 61.46 27.22 1.67
CA GLN A 9 60.53 27.51 0.56
C GLN A 9 61.09 27.02 -0.79
N LEU A 10 62.41 27.09 -0.99
CA LEU A 10 63.06 26.52 -2.18
C LEU A 10 62.97 25.00 -2.22
N ASN A 11 63.15 24.33 -1.07
CA ASN A 11 63.01 22.87 -0.96
C ASN A 11 61.55 22.43 -1.17
N GLU A 12 60.60 23.18 -0.63
CA GLU A 12 59.16 22.92 -0.81
C GLU A 12 58.72 23.10 -2.27
N TRP A 13 59.23 24.11 -2.97
CA TRP A 13 59.03 24.28 -4.41
C TRP A 13 59.65 23.18 -5.25
N SER A 14 60.86 22.74 -4.91
CA SER A 14 61.52 21.63 -5.62
C SER A 14 60.76 20.32 -5.43
N TYR A 15 60.23 20.08 -4.23
CA TYR A 15 59.41 18.90 -3.93
C TYR A 15 58.07 18.91 -4.67
N LEU A 16 57.38 20.05 -4.72
CA LEU A 16 56.14 20.21 -5.48
C LEU A 16 56.35 20.01 -6.99
N GLN A 17 57.48 20.50 -7.53
CA GLN A 17 57.81 20.34 -8.94
C GLN A 17 58.16 18.88 -9.29
N GLU A 18 58.81 18.15 -8.40
CA GLU A 18 59.02 16.70 -8.54
C GLU A 18 57.69 15.93 -8.46
N GLN A 19 56.78 16.32 -7.57
CA GLN A 19 55.46 15.71 -7.44
C GLN A 19 54.59 15.93 -8.69
N GLU A 20 54.55 17.15 -9.24
CA GLU A 20 53.84 17.44 -10.50
C GLU A 20 54.42 16.66 -11.69
N ALA A 21 55.74 16.51 -11.74
CA ALA A 21 56.41 15.71 -12.77
C ALA A 21 56.02 14.23 -12.66
N TYR A 22 55.94 13.69 -11.43
CA TYR A 22 55.54 12.31 -11.16
C TYR A 22 54.07 12.06 -11.52
N GLU A 23 53.16 12.95 -11.12
CA GLU A 23 51.73 12.88 -11.45
C GLU A 23 51.49 12.98 -12.97
N SER A 24 52.26 13.81 -13.68
CA SER A 24 52.20 13.91 -15.14
C SER A 24 52.68 12.64 -15.85
N LEU A 25 53.73 11.99 -15.33
CA LEU A 25 54.24 10.70 -15.82
C LEU A 25 53.23 9.57 -15.57
N GLU A 26 52.62 9.53 -14.39
CA GLU A 26 51.62 8.53 -14.03
C GLU A 26 50.34 8.66 -14.86
N GLN A 27 49.88 9.89 -15.13
CA GLN A 27 48.76 10.14 -16.05
C GLN A 27 49.08 9.72 -17.50
N LYS A 28 50.29 9.99 -18.00
CA LYS A 28 50.70 9.57 -19.34
C LYS A 28 50.82 8.05 -19.46
N ASN A 29 51.31 7.37 -18.42
CA ASN A 29 51.39 5.91 -18.38
C ASN A 29 49.99 5.27 -18.34
N ASN A 30 49.08 5.80 -17.52
CA ASN A 30 47.69 5.33 -17.46
C ASN A 30 46.93 5.55 -18.78
N GLU A 31 47.10 6.70 -19.44
CA GLU A 31 46.54 6.93 -20.77
C GLU A 31 47.14 6.01 -21.84
N SER A 32 48.45 5.75 -21.76
CA SER A 32 49.16 4.82 -22.65
C SER A 32 48.62 3.40 -22.49
N GLU A 33 48.48 2.91 -21.25
CA GLU A 33 47.92 1.59 -20.94
C GLU A 33 46.45 1.47 -21.37
N LEU A 34 45.63 2.51 -21.18
CA LEU A 34 44.25 2.53 -21.66
C LEU A 34 44.18 2.47 -23.20
N LYS A 35 45.01 3.25 -23.90
CA LYS A 35 45.08 3.23 -25.37
C LYS A 35 45.63 1.90 -25.90
N GLU A 36 46.58 1.29 -25.20
CA GLU A 36 47.13 -0.02 -25.53
C GLU A 36 46.10 -1.13 -25.27
N ASN A 37 45.37 -1.09 -24.17
CA ASN A 37 44.28 -2.03 -23.88
C ASN A 37 43.12 -1.89 -24.86
N GLU A 38 42.75 -0.67 -25.27
CA GLU A 38 41.77 -0.48 -26.34
C GLU A 38 42.26 -1.02 -27.69
N LYS A 39 43.54 -0.82 -28.02
CA LYS A 39 44.15 -1.40 -29.24
C LYS A 39 44.18 -2.92 -29.17
N LYS A 40 44.57 -3.52 -28.05
CA LYS A 40 44.56 -4.97 -27.82
C LYS A 40 43.14 -5.54 -27.89
N LYS A 41 42.14 -4.85 -27.33
CA LYS A 41 40.73 -5.22 -27.42
C LYS A 41 40.21 -5.13 -28.87
N LYS A 42 40.55 -4.07 -29.60
CA LYS A 42 40.21 -3.92 -31.03
C LYS A 42 40.89 -4.97 -31.90
N GLN A 43 42.16 -5.29 -31.64
CA GLN A 43 42.90 -6.37 -32.31
C GLN A 43 42.30 -7.73 -31.98
N ALA A 44 42.01 -8.04 -30.71
CA ALA A 44 41.37 -9.29 -30.32
C ALA A 44 39.99 -9.45 -30.96
N GLN A 45 39.22 -8.35 -31.05
CA GLN A 45 37.91 -8.35 -31.70
C GLN A 45 38.02 -8.46 -33.22
N GLN A 46 39.02 -7.84 -33.84
CA GLN A 46 39.33 -8.03 -35.26
C GLN A 46 39.77 -9.47 -35.53
N SER A 47 40.72 -10.03 -34.78
CA SER A 47 41.15 -11.43 -34.90
C SER A 47 40.03 -12.42 -34.64
N PHE A 48 39.12 -12.14 -33.70
CA PHE A 48 37.90 -12.93 -33.48
C PHE A 48 36.99 -12.88 -34.72
N ASN A 49 36.77 -11.67 -35.28
CA ASN A 49 35.95 -11.49 -36.48
C ASN A 49 36.58 -12.15 -37.73
N SER A 50 37.90 -12.04 -37.91
CA SER A 50 38.65 -12.69 -39.00
C SER A 50 38.68 -14.21 -38.85
N SER A 51 38.84 -14.72 -37.62
CA SER A 51 38.74 -16.16 -37.35
C SER A 51 37.33 -16.67 -37.65
N ASN A 52 36.30 -15.87 -37.35
CA ASN A 52 34.91 -16.16 -37.69
C ASN A 52 34.68 -16.20 -39.22
N GLU A 53 35.47 -15.50 -40.04
CA GLU A 53 35.44 -15.60 -41.51
C GLU A 53 36.06 -16.90 -42.05
N HIS A 54 37.07 -17.45 -41.36
CA HIS A 54 37.74 -18.72 -41.72
C HIS A 54 37.10 -19.97 -41.11
N LEU A 55 36.08 -19.83 -40.26
CA LEU A 55 35.32 -20.95 -39.74
C LEU A 55 34.60 -21.73 -40.84
N SER A 56 34.60 -23.07 -40.70
CA SER A 56 33.74 -23.94 -41.52
C SER A 56 32.29 -23.48 -41.43
N LYS A 57 31.51 -23.76 -42.49
CA LYS A 57 30.08 -23.42 -42.53
C LYS A 57 29.35 -23.90 -41.27
N ASP A 58 29.73 -25.07 -40.77
CA ASP A 58 29.19 -25.70 -39.56
C ASP A 58 29.54 -24.91 -38.29
N ALA A 59 30.76 -24.41 -38.16
CA ALA A 59 31.17 -23.61 -37.00
C ALA A 59 30.51 -22.21 -36.98
N LYS A 60 30.34 -21.56 -38.14
CA LYS A 60 29.55 -20.31 -38.25
C LYS A 60 28.09 -20.54 -37.87
N GLN A 61 27.52 -21.68 -38.25
CA GLN A 61 26.16 -22.06 -37.88
C GLN A 61 26.03 -22.39 -36.40
N ALA A 62 27.03 -23.04 -35.79
CA ALA A 62 27.09 -23.30 -34.37
C ALA A 62 27.14 -22.00 -33.55
N ILE A 63 27.98 -21.02 -33.94
CA ILE A 63 28.04 -19.70 -33.28
C ILE A 63 26.69 -18.98 -33.37
N LYS A 64 26.06 -18.90 -34.55
CA LYS A 64 24.72 -18.32 -34.69
C LYS A 64 23.68 -19.04 -33.82
N THR A 65 23.82 -20.34 -33.64
CA THR A 65 22.93 -21.13 -32.78
C THR A 65 23.18 -20.83 -31.30
N LEU A 66 24.43 -20.68 -30.88
CA LEU A 66 24.81 -20.28 -29.52
C LEU A 66 24.33 -18.86 -29.21
N GLU A 67 24.46 -17.90 -30.12
CA GLU A 67 23.93 -16.54 -29.95
C GLU A 67 22.40 -16.53 -29.80
N LYS A 68 21.71 -17.37 -30.58
CA LYS A 68 20.25 -17.55 -30.45
C LYS A 68 19.90 -18.18 -29.11
N LYS A 69 20.64 -19.21 -28.68
CA LYS A 69 20.47 -19.87 -27.38
C LYS A 69 20.68 -18.87 -26.24
N GLU A 70 21.75 -18.07 -26.26
CA GLU A 70 22.01 -17.07 -25.23
C GLU A 70 20.89 -16.03 -25.13
N LYS A 71 20.33 -15.58 -26.27
CA LYS A 71 19.15 -14.70 -26.30
C LYS A 71 17.91 -15.37 -25.71
N ILE A 72 17.72 -16.67 -25.95
CA ILE A 72 16.61 -17.45 -25.38
C ILE A 72 16.82 -17.64 -23.87
N ASP A 73 18.02 -18.00 -23.43
CA ASP A 73 18.37 -18.21 -22.02
C ASP A 73 18.14 -16.92 -21.21
N LYS A 74 18.54 -15.76 -21.74
CA LYS A 74 18.23 -14.44 -21.14
C LYS A 74 16.71 -14.21 -21.02
N LYS A 75 15.95 -14.49 -22.08
CA LYS A 75 14.47 -14.38 -22.05
C LYS A 75 13.83 -15.34 -21.04
N ILE A 76 14.35 -16.57 -20.91
CA ILE A 76 13.87 -17.56 -19.93
C ILE A 76 14.13 -17.03 -18.51
N GLN A 77 15.33 -16.54 -18.22
CA GLN A 77 15.67 -15.94 -16.92
C GLN A 77 14.76 -14.75 -16.59
N GLU A 78 14.55 -13.83 -17.54
CA GLU A 78 13.62 -12.71 -17.40
C GLU A 78 12.19 -13.17 -17.11
N LYS A 79 11.70 -14.18 -17.84
CA LYS A 79 10.35 -14.73 -17.65
C LYS A 79 10.20 -15.47 -16.31
N GLN A 80 11.22 -16.19 -15.87
CA GLN A 80 11.22 -16.82 -14.55
C GLN A 80 11.19 -15.78 -13.43
N ALA A 81 11.93 -14.68 -13.62
CA ALA A 81 11.91 -13.53 -12.73
C ALA A 81 10.53 -12.86 -12.65
N GLU A 82 9.85 -12.65 -13.79
CA GLU A 82 8.47 -12.12 -13.84
C GLU A 82 7.48 -13.08 -13.14
N LEU A 83 7.63 -14.40 -13.36
CA LEU A 83 6.76 -15.41 -12.78
C LEU A 83 6.92 -15.52 -11.25
N ASN A 84 8.13 -15.34 -10.73
CA ASN A 84 8.38 -15.35 -9.28
C ASN A 84 7.74 -14.13 -8.58
N GLU A 85 7.74 -12.95 -9.22
CA GLU A 85 7.04 -11.76 -8.71
C GLU A 85 5.52 -11.95 -8.64
N PHE A 86 4.96 -12.81 -9.49
CA PHE A 86 3.54 -13.16 -9.41
C PHE A 86 3.25 -14.23 -8.36
N LYS A 87 4.09 -15.28 -8.29
CA LYS A 87 3.87 -16.41 -7.40
C LYS A 87 3.98 -16.03 -5.92
N SER A 88 4.96 -15.20 -5.55
CA SER A 88 5.18 -14.86 -4.14
C SER A 88 3.99 -14.12 -3.50
N PRO A 89 3.44 -13.03 -4.07
CA PRO A 89 2.23 -12.39 -3.53
C PRO A 89 1.02 -13.32 -3.52
N LYS A 90 0.87 -14.19 -4.52
CA LYS A 90 -0.22 -15.18 -4.54
C LYS A 90 -0.12 -16.17 -3.38
N GLN A 91 1.05 -16.75 -3.16
CA GLN A 91 1.30 -17.68 -2.05
C GLN A 91 1.05 -17.02 -0.70
N LYS A 92 1.45 -15.75 -0.53
CA LYS A 92 1.14 -14.98 0.68
C LYS A 92 -0.37 -14.83 0.89
N ARG A 93 -1.14 -14.44 -0.13
CA ARG A 93 -2.61 -14.32 -0.03
C ARG A 93 -3.27 -15.64 0.34
N GLU A 94 -2.89 -16.74 -0.32
CA GLU A 94 -3.43 -18.07 -0.02
C GLU A 94 -3.10 -18.50 1.41
N PHE A 95 -1.87 -18.26 1.88
CA PHE A 95 -1.48 -18.53 3.26
C PHE A 95 -2.36 -17.74 4.25
N LEU A 96 -2.52 -16.44 4.04
CA LEU A 96 -3.32 -15.56 4.92
C LEU A 96 -4.79 -15.98 4.95
N LYS A 97 -5.36 -16.32 3.78
CA LYS A 97 -6.73 -16.81 3.67
C LYS A 97 -6.93 -18.09 4.48
N ASN A 98 -6.04 -19.07 4.33
CA ASN A 98 -6.13 -20.32 5.08
C ASN A 98 -6.03 -20.09 6.61
N LYS A 99 -5.20 -19.14 7.06
CA LYS A 99 -5.10 -18.79 8.49
C LYS A 99 -6.37 -18.13 9.02
N LEU A 100 -6.96 -17.20 8.27
CA LEU A 100 -8.25 -16.62 8.62
C LEU A 100 -9.36 -17.67 8.68
N ASP A 101 -9.42 -18.54 7.68
CA ASP A 101 -10.44 -19.61 7.61
C ASP A 101 -10.30 -20.58 8.80
N ASN A 102 -9.07 -20.91 9.21
CA ASN A 102 -8.83 -21.76 10.39
C ASN A 102 -9.33 -21.10 11.69
N ILE A 103 -9.14 -19.79 11.86
CA ILE A 103 -9.61 -19.06 13.05
C ILE A 103 -11.13 -18.89 13.03
N GLU A 104 -11.73 -18.57 11.87
CA GLU A 104 -13.18 -18.45 11.74
C GLU A 104 -13.89 -19.80 12.02
N ASN A 105 -13.24 -20.92 11.71
CA ASN A 105 -13.75 -22.26 11.97
C ASN A 105 -13.29 -22.88 13.30
N ASN A 106 -12.54 -22.15 14.14
CA ASN A 106 -12.08 -22.64 15.42
C ASN A 106 -13.27 -22.79 16.38
N GLN A 107 -13.61 -24.03 16.74
CA GLN A 107 -14.78 -24.34 17.56
C GLN A 107 -14.81 -23.63 18.91
N ASN A 108 -13.64 -23.40 19.53
CA ASN A 108 -13.55 -22.76 20.84
C ASN A 108 -13.72 -21.24 20.75
N LEU A 109 -13.33 -20.62 19.63
CA LEU A 109 -13.36 -19.17 19.43
C LEU A 109 -14.61 -18.68 18.70
N LYS A 110 -15.23 -19.55 17.89
CA LYS A 110 -16.28 -19.17 16.94
C LYS A 110 -17.42 -18.40 17.61
N GLU A 111 -17.95 -18.92 18.72
CA GLU A 111 -19.04 -18.28 19.46
C GLU A 111 -18.64 -16.88 19.93
N SER A 112 -17.48 -16.74 20.58
CA SER A 112 -17.01 -15.44 21.07
C SER A 112 -16.74 -14.45 19.94
N LEU A 113 -16.18 -14.89 18.82
CA LEU A 113 -15.89 -14.04 17.65
C LEU A 113 -17.18 -13.60 16.93
N GLU A 114 -18.20 -14.47 16.85
CA GLU A 114 -19.52 -14.12 16.31
C GLU A 114 -20.21 -13.06 17.19
N ILE A 115 -20.19 -13.23 18.52
CA ILE A 115 -20.74 -12.26 19.47
C ILE A 115 -20.03 -10.89 19.33
N LEU A 116 -18.70 -10.87 19.24
CA LEU A 116 -17.94 -9.62 19.06
C LEU A 116 -18.29 -8.91 17.75
N LYS A 117 -18.55 -9.68 16.68
CA LYS A 117 -18.99 -9.14 15.39
C LYS A 117 -20.40 -8.56 15.43
N GLU A 118 -21.32 -9.20 16.14
CA GLU A 118 -22.67 -8.66 16.35
C GLU A 118 -22.63 -7.40 17.21
N LYS A 119 -21.83 -7.42 18.28
CA LYS A 119 -21.65 -6.26 19.16
C LYS A 119 -21.13 -5.05 18.41
N GLU A 120 -20.12 -5.22 17.54
CA GLU A 120 -19.61 -4.12 16.73
C GLU A 120 -20.66 -3.52 15.79
N LYS A 121 -21.46 -4.35 15.12
CA LYS A 121 -22.56 -3.86 14.26
C LYS A 121 -23.61 -3.08 15.06
N LEU A 122 -23.91 -3.55 16.26
CA LEU A 122 -24.88 -2.92 17.13
C LEU A 122 -24.34 -1.59 17.68
N ASP A 123 -23.05 -1.52 18.04
CA ASP A 123 -22.38 -0.27 18.42
C ASP A 123 -22.40 0.78 17.30
N GLU A 124 -22.26 0.36 16.03
CA GLU A 124 -22.41 1.25 14.87
C GLU A 124 -23.85 1.76 14.72
N GLN A 125 -24.86 0.90 14.92
CA GLN A 125 -26.28 1.28 14.89
C GLN A 125 -26.65 2.26 16.00
N ILE A 126 -26.17 2.02 17.23
CA ILE A 126 -26.34 2.94 18.36
C ILE A 126 -25.74 4.30 18.01
N LYS A 127 -24.49 4.34 17.53
CA LYS A 127 -23.83 5.61 17.14
C LYS A 127 -24.56 6.34 16.03
N ALA A 128 -25.16 5.62 15.08
CA ALA A 128 -25.96 6.22 14.01
C ALA A 128 -27.25 6.83 14.58
N LYS A 129 -27.98 6.08 15.41
CA LYS A 129 -29.22 6.53 16.07
C LYS A 129 -29.00 7.71 17.02
N GLU A 130 -27.93 7.69 17.80
CA GLU A 130 -27.54 8.83 18.65
C GLU A 130 -27.25 10.10 17.85
N LYS A 131 -26.71 9.97 16.62
CA LYS A 131 -26.51 11.12 15.73
C LYS A 131 -27.82 11.59 15.09
N GLU A 132 -28.72 10.68 14.73
CA GLU A 132 -30.06 11.00 14.23
C GLU A 132 -30.82 11.84 15.28
N ILE A 133 -30.91 11.33 16.51
CA ILE A 133 -31.57 12.03 17.64
C ILE A 133 -30.95 13.40 17.87
N LYS A 134 -29.61 13.51 17.91
CA LYS A 134 -28.93 14.81 18.08
C LYS A 134 -29.24 15.79 16.94
N ASN A 135 -29.32 15.31 15.71
CA ASN A 135 -29.59 16.16 14.55
C ASN A 135 -31.05 16.59 14.46
N GLU A 136 -31.99 15.74 14.88
CA GLU A 136 -33.42 16.07 14.98
C GLU A 136 -33.65 17.11 16.08
N ASN A 137 -33.08 16.90 17.27
CA ASN A 137 -33.18 17.86 18.38
C ASN A 137 -32.54 19.22 18.06
N LEU A 138 -31.54 19.26 17.16
CA LEU A 138 -30.96 20.53 16.66
C LEU A 138 -31.86 21.22 15.64
N LYS A 139 -32.56 20.48 14.77
CA LYS A 139 -33.47 21.06 13.78
C LYS A 139 -34.70 21.71 14.43
N ASP A 140 -35.22 21.11 15.50
CA ASP A 140 -36.34 21.68 16.26
C ASP A 140 -35.94 22.93 17.07
N ASN A 141 -34.70 23.01 17.57
CA ASN A 141 -34.21 24.22 18.22
C ASN A 141 -33.89 25.38 17.24
N THR A 142 -33.63 25.08 15.97
CA THR A 142 -33.32 26.13 14.97
C THR A 142 -34.60 26.76 14.39
N SER A 143 -35.71 26.02 14.35
CA SER A 143 -37.02 26.54 13.90
C SER A 143 -37.73 27.41 14.95
N GLU A 144 -37.37 27.28 16.24
CA GLU A 144 -37.89 28.18 17.30
C GLU A 144 -37.09 29.48 17.43
N THR A 145 -35.83 29.53 17.01
CA THR A 145 -34.96 30.70 17.27
C THR A 145 -35.04 31.80 16.19
N GLU A 146 -35.55 31.52 14.99
CA GLU A 146 -35.68 32.54 13.92
C GLU A 146 -36.99 33.36 13.95
N LYS A 147 -37.93 33.09 14.87
CA LYS A 147 -39.16 33.91 15.03
C LYS A 147 -39.04 35.03 16.06
N GLY A 148 -37.83 35.33 16.53
CA GLY A 148 -37.61 36.22 17.66
C GLY A 148 -36.69 37.41 17.38
N LYS A 149 -36.85 38.13 16.26
CA LYS A 149 -36.33 39.51 16.06
C LYS A 149 -36.78 40.08 14.71
N GLU A 150 -37.88 40.83 14.72
CA GLU A 150 -37.99 42.14 14.04
C GLU A 150 -39.36 42.81 14.34
N ASN A 151 -39.28 43.84 15.17
CA ASN A 151 -40.04 45.10 15.24
C ASN A 151 -41.57 45.21 15.40
N GLN A 152 -41.89 46.33 16.05
CA GLN A 152 -43.12 46.83 16.62
C GLN A 152 -44.21 47.24 15.61
N GLU A 153 -45.42 47.33 16.18
CA GLU A 153 -46.49 48.31 15.95
C GLU A 153 -47.66 48.01 15.00
N GLU A 154 -48.84 48.27 15.58
CA GLU A 154 -50.15 48.61 15.04
C GLU A 154 -51.14 47.54 14.53
N GLN A 155 -52.40 47.89 14.82
CA GLN A 155 -53.60 47.07 14.88
C GLN A 155 -54.11 46.63 13.50
N GLY A 156 -54.66 45.42 13.41
CA GLY A 156 -55.48 45.00 12.28
C GLY A 156 -56.10 43.62 12.49
N LYS A 157 -57.42 43.57 12.71
CA LYS A 157 -58.21 42.33 12.80
C LYS A 157 -58.25 41.57 11.46
N LYS A 158 -58.17 40.23 11.58
CA LYS A 158 -58.62 39.11 10.71
C LYS A 158 -57.52 38.32 9.96
N GLN A 159 -57.73 36.99 9.98
CA GLN A 159 -56.86 35.86 9.60
C GLN A 159 -55.76 35.59 10.64
N ASN A 160 -55.66 34.45 11.31
CA ASN A 160 -55.89 33.08 10.84
C ASN A 160 -56.21 32.16 12.04
N GLN A 161 -57.48 31.82 12.25
CA GLN A 161 -57.95 30.96 13.35
C GLN A 161 -57.96 29.47 12.95
N GLY A 162 -56.96 29.05 12.15
CA GLY A 162 -56.85 27.70 11.57
C GLY A 162 -55.55 26.94 11.86
N ASN A 163 -54.50 27.58 12.39
CA ASN A 163 -53.17 26.95 12.49
C ASN A 163 -52.82 26.33 13.87
N SER A 164 -53.61 26.59 14.92
CA SER A 164 -53.26 26.09 16.27
C SER A 164 -53.44 24.58 16.40
N ALA A 165 -54.51 24.02 15.82
CA ALA A 165 -54.79 22.60 15.91
C ALA A 165 -53.82 21.77 15.06
N GLU A 166 -53.44 22.26 13.86
CA GLU A 166 -52.42 21.61 13.03
C GLU A 166 -51.05 21.67 13.70
N GLN A 167 -50.67 22.79 14.33
CA GLN A 167 -49.39 22.91 15.00
C GLN A 167 -49.31 22.04 16.28
N ASP A 168 -50.39 21.94 17.05
CA ASP A 168 -50.49 20.99 18.16
C ASP A 168 -50.41 19.52 17.69
N ASP A 169 -50.91 19.21 16.48
CA ASP A 169 -50.84 17.87 15.87
C ASP A 169 -49.42 17.55 15.38
N TRP A 170 -48.71 18.55 14.83
CA TRP A 170 -47.30 18.45 14.48
C TRP A 170 -46.42 18.27 15.72
N ASP A 171 -46.65 19.03 16.79
CA ASP A 171 -45.89 18.92 18.05
C ASP A 171 -46.11 17.58 18.73
N LYS A 172 -47.34 17.03 18.67
CA LYS A 172 -47.62 15.66 19.14
C LYS A 172 -46.89 14.63 18.29
N ARG A 173 -46.90 14.78 16.97
CA ARG A 173 -46.24 13.86 16.04
C ARG A 173 -44.72 13.89 16.19
N ALA A 174 -44.14 15.06 16.45
CA ALA A 174 -42.71 15.23 16.74
C ALA A 174 -42.34 14.55 18.07
N LYS A 175 -43.10 14.79 19.15
CA LYS A 175 -42.89 14.11 20.45
C LYS A 175 -43.07 12.59 20.37
N GLU A 176 -44.03 12.12 19.59
CA GLU A 176 -44.24 10.69 19.38
C GLU A 176 -43.07 10.06 18.61
N LEU A 177 -42.50 10.77 17.64
CA LEU A 177 -41.34 10.36 16.87
C LEU A 177 -40.05 10.37 17.71
N GLU A 178 -39.85 11.41 18.53
CA GLU A 178 -38.75 11.48 19.52
C GLU A 178 -38.84 10.29 20.51
N LEU A 179 -40.02 10.03 21.05
CA LEU A 179 -40.26 8.91 21.96
C LEU A 179 -40.03 7.55 21.27
N GLN A 180 -40.32 7.42 19.97
CA GLN A 180 -40.00 6.22 19.19
C GLN A 180 -38.48 6.04 19.07
N HIS A 181 -37.73 7.10 18.75
CA HIS A 181 -36.28 7.05 18.66
C HIS A 181 -35.61 6.74 20.01
N GLU A 182 -36.11 7.29 21.11
CA GLU A 182 -35.64 6.97 22.46
C GLU A 182 -35.89 5.49 22.79
N LYS A 183 -37.08 4.97 22.49
CA LYS A 183 -37.41 3.54 22.71
C LYS A 183 -36.55 2.61 21.86
N GLU A 184 -36.31 2.96 20.60
CA GLU A 184 -35.41 2.20 19.73
C GLU A 184 -33.97 2.20 20.26
N LEU A 185 -33.47 3.34 20.73
CA LEU A 185 -32.14 3.45 21.33
C LEU A 185 -32.02 2.60 22.60
N GLU A 186 -33.05 2.61 23.45
CA GLU A 186 -33.07 1.81 24.67
C GLU A 186 -33.10 0.30 24.36
N ALA A 187 -33.89 -0.12 23.37
CA ALA A 187 -33.91 -1.51 22.90
C ALA A 187 -32.53 -1.96 22.37
N LEU A 188 -31.83 -1.08 21.65
CA LEU A 188 -30.45 -1.35 21.19
C LEU A 188 -29.49 -1.48 22.38
N LYS A 189 -29.57 -0.61 23.38
CA LYS A 189 -28.74 -0.71 24.60
C LYS A 189 -29.01 -1.99 25.39
N GLU A 190 -30.27 -2.42 25.47
CA GLU A 190 -30.62 -3.68 26.11
C GLU A 190 -30.02 -4.88 25.35
N GLN A 191 -30.09 -4.87 24.02
CA GLN A 191 -29.43 -5.88 23.18
C GLN A 191 -27.90 -5.87 23.36
N GLN A 192 -27.28 -4.69 23.48
CA GLN A 192 -25.85 -4.55 23.76
C GLN A 192 -25.47 -5.23 25.10
N SER A 193 -26.28 -5.03 26.14
CA SER A 193 -26.10 -5.65 27.45
C SER A 193 -26.23 -7.18 27.39
N LYS A 194 -27.23 -7.69 26.65
CA LYS A 194 -27.40 -9.14 26.42
C LYS A 194 -26.20 -9.74 25.68
N LEU A 195 -25.66 -9.05 24.68
CA LEU A 195 -24.47 -9.50 23.95
C LEU A 195 -23.24 -9.52 24.85
N GLU A 196 -23.07 -8.55 25.76
CA GLU A 196 -21.97 -8.58 26.74
C GLU A 196 -22.11 -9.77 27.70
N ALA A 197 -23.31 -10.06 28.20
CA ALA A 197 -23.55 -11.22 29.05
C ALA A 197 -23.25 -12.53 28.31
N ASN A 198 -23.68 -12.65 27.05
CA ASN A 198 -23.38 -13.81 26.20
C ASN A 198 -21.87 -13.94 25.95
N PHE A 199 -21.17 -12.82 25.74
CA PHE A 199 -19.71 -12.82 25.59
C PHE A 199 -19.05 -13.37 26.84
N GLN A 200 -19.40 -12.87 28.03
CA GLN A 200 -18.84 -13.36 29.30
C GLN A 200 -19.10 -14.86 29.52
N LYS A 201 -20.27 -15.36 29.10
CA LYS A 201 -20.60 -16.80 29.14
C LYS A 201 -19.76 -17.61 28.16
N SER A 202 -19.51 -17.10 26.96
CA SER A 202 -18.61 -17.75 25.99
C SER A 202 -17.18 -17.86 26.52
N ILE A 203 -16.71 -16.85 27.28
CA ILE A 203 -15.40 -16.91 27.95
C ILE A 203 -15.39 -17.99 29.03
N ASP A 204 -16.46 -18.15 29.81
CA ASP A 204 -16.56 -19.25 30.78
C ASP A 204 -16.45 -20.61 30.08
N ASN A 205 -17.14 -20.81 28.96
CA ASN A 205 -17.04 -22.04 28.17
C ASN A 205 -15.62 -22.28 27.65
N LEU A 206 -14.96 -21.21 27.18
CA LEU A 206 -13.59 -21.26 26.67
C LEU A 206 -12.58 -21.60 27.77
N MET A 207 -12.75 -21.06 28.97
CA MET A 207 -11.90 -21.35 30.14
C MET A 207 -12.12 -22.74 30.70
N ASN A 208 -13.36 -23.25 30.65
CA ASN A 208 -13.72 -24.59 31.10
C ASN A 208 -13.34 -25.68 30.08
N SER A 209 -12.81 -25.29 28.91
CA SER A 209 -12.23 -26.17 27.91
C SER A 209 -10.73 -25.91 27.78
N ASP A 210 -10.02 -26.74 27.04
CA ASP A 210 -8.63 -26.47 26.62
C ASP A 210 -8.55 -25.30 25.58
N GLY A 211 -9.57 -24.43 25.54
CA GLY A 211 -9.78 -23.38 24.56
C GLY A 211 -8.78 -22.22 24.66
N ILE A 212 -8.17 -21.99 25.83
CA ILE A 212 -7.18 -20.93 26.04
C ILE A 212 -5.95 -21.12 25.13
N ASN A 213 -5.51 -22.38 24.94
CA ASN A 213 -4.45 -22.69 23.99
C ASN A 213 -4.84 -22.35 22.54
N GLY A 214 -6.12 -22.51 22.21
CA GLY A 214 -6.69 -22.08 20.94
C GLY A 214 -6.61 -20.57 20.72
N VAL A 215 -6.86 -19.77 21.77
CA VAL A 215 -6.71 -18.30 21.73
C VAL A 215 -5.26 -17.90 21.45
N ILE A 216 -4.31 -18.47 22.20
CA ILE A 216 -2.88 -18.17 22.03
C ILE A 216 -2.39 -18.58 20.64
N THR A 217 -2.79 -19.76 20.17
CA THR A 217 -2.44 -20.24 18.83
C THR A 217 -3.01 -19.31 17.76
N ALA A 218 -4.26 -18.88 17.88
CA ALA A 218 -4.88 -17.94 16.95
C ALA A 218 -4.13 -16.59 16.92
N LEU A 219 -3.72 -16.06 18.07
CA LEU A 219 -2.95 -14.82 18.15
C LEU A 219 -1.58 -14.96 17.46
N GLN A 220 -0.86 -16.05 17.70
CA GLN A 220 0.42 -16.33 17.02
C GLN A 220 0.25 -16.44 15.49
N GLU A 221 -0.84 -17.08 15.04
CA GLU A 221 -1.14 -17.16 13.60
C GLU A 221 -1.48 -15.79 13.00
N MET A 222 -2.17 -14.92 13.74
CA MET A 222 -2.45 -13.55 13.32
C MET A 222 -1.20 -12.68 13.32
N ASP A 223 -0.34 -12.76 14.34
CA ASP A 223 0.91 -12.01 14.36
C ASP A 223 1.81 -12.43 13.20
N ARG A 224 1.97 -13.73 12.95
CA ARG A 224 2.72 -14.22 11.77
C ARG A 224 2.11 -13.74 10.45
N SER A 225 0.78 -13.66 10.39
CA SER A 225 0.08 -13.12 9.22
C SER A 225 0.39 -11.63 9.03
N LEU A 226 0.41 -10.86 10.11
CA LEU A 226 0.73 -9.43 10.13
C LEU A 226 2.21 -9.17 9.81
N GLU A 227 3.14 -9.98 10.30
CA GLU A 227 4.55 -9.95 9.89
C GLU A 227 4.67 -10.09 8.36
N MET A 228 3.95 -11.05 7.77
CA MET A 228 4.01 -11.30 6.32
C MET A 228 3.42 -10.16 5.47
N MET A 229 2.46 -9.40 6.00
CA MET A 229 1.80 -8.28 5.30
C MET A 229 2.45 -6.93 5.57
N LEU A 230 2.72 -6.62 6.84
CA LEU A 230 3.17 -5.32 7.32
C LEU A 230 4.70 -5.24 7.50
N LYS A 231 5.43 -6.35 7.30
CA LYS A 231 6.87 -6.45 7.59
C LYS A 231 7.21 -6.05 9.03
N GLN A 232 6.27 -6.22 9.97
CA GLN A 232 6.56 -6.13 11.39
C GLN A 232 7.63 -7.15 11.75
N GLY A 233 8.57 -6.76 12.62
CA GLY A 233 9.71 -7.61 12.98
C GLY A 233 9.26 -8.83 13.75
N LYS A 234 9.90 -9.98 13.49
CA LYS A 234 9.71 -11.24 14.26
C LYS A 234 9.85 -11.01 15.77
N GLU A 235 10.74 -10.10 16.16
CA GLU A 235 10.97 -9.70 17.56
C GLU A 235 9.75 -9.06 18.22
N GLU A 236 8.96 -8.25 17.48
CA GLU A 236 7.75 -7.62 18.02
C GLU A 236 6.67 -8.67 18.32
N SER A 237 6.50 -9.64 17.43
CA SER A 237 5.56 -10.76 17.56
C SER A 237 5.93 -11.68 18.73
N GLU A 238 7.20 -12.06 18.84
CA GLU A 238 7.70 -12.86 19.96
C GLU A 238 7.53 -12.14 21.31
N THR A 239 7.77 -10.83 21.34
CA THR A 239 7.57 -10.02 22.54
C THR A 239 6.10 -9.99 22.96
N LYS A 240 5.17 -9.81 22.01
CA LYS A 240 3.72 -9.87 22.30
C LYS A 240 3.29 -11.23 22.82
N ASP A 241 3.73 -12.31 22.19
CA ASP A 241 3.41 -13.67 22.65
C ASP A 241 3.88 -13.90 24.09
N LYS A 242 5.09 -13.46 24.41
CA LYS A 242 5.63 -13.54 25.77
C LYS A 242 4.79 -12.71 26.76
N GLN A 243 4.46 -11.47 26.42
CA GLN A 243 3.64 -10.60 27.27
C GLN A 243 2.25 -11.19 27.55
N ARG A 244 1.62 -11.81 26.55
CA ARG A 244 0.31 -12.46 26.71
C ARG A 244 0.39 -13.66 27.65
N LYS A 245 1.43 -14.49 27.51
CA LYS A 245 1.67 -15.63 28.41
C LYS A 245 1.94 -15.16 29.85
N GLU A 246 2.82 -14.18 30.03
CA GLU A 246 3.10 -13.58 31.33
C GLU A 246 1.83 -12.97 31.96
N LYS A 247 0.99 -12.28 31.16
CA LYS A 247 -0.30 -11.73 31.64
C LYS A 247 -1.28 -12.82 32.09
N LEU A 248 -1.37 -13.93 31.36
CA LEU A 248 -2.21 -15.06 31.76
C LEU A 248 -1.70 -15.73 33.02
N GLU A 249 -0.39 -15.96 33.12
CA GLU A 249 0.24 -16.59 34.30
C GLU A 249 0.04 -15.74 35.55
N MET A 250 0.27 -14.43 35.47
CA MET A 250 0.01 -13.50 36.59
C MET A 250 -1.45 -13.45 37.01
N ALA A 251 -2.38 -13.67 36.08
CA ALA A 251 -3.81 -13.59 36.34
C ALA A 251 -4.41 -14.93 36.80
N PHE A 252 -3.73 -16.06 36.59
CA PHE A 252 -4.26 -17.44 36.68
C PHE A 252 -5.03 -17.73 37.98
N ASP A 253 -4.43 -17.40 39.13
CA ASP A 253 -5.05 -17.63 40.45
C ASP A 253 -5.93 -16.47 40.94
N SER A 254 -6.21 -15.48 40.09
CA SER A 254 -7.00 -14.30 40.47
C SER A 254 -8.35 -14.24 39.76
N PRO A 255 -9.34 -13.51 40.33
CA PRO A 255 -10.60 -13.22 39.66
C PRO A 255 -10.44 -12.50 38.30
N LYS A 256 -9.26 -11.92 38.03
CA LYS A 256 -8.94 -11.25 36.76
C LYS A 256 -8.57 -12.20 35.63
N PHE A 257 -8.42 -13.51 35.88
CA PHE A 257 -8.08 -14.48 34.84
C PHE A 257 -9.10 -14.46 33.70
N LYS A 258 -10.40 -14.43 34.04
CA LYS A 258 -11.49 -14.35 33.07
C LYS A 258 -11.41 -13.09 32.21
N GLU A 259 -11.13 -11.95 32.83
CA GLU A 259 -10.94 -10.68 32.12
C GLU A 259 -9.73 -10.75 31.19
N ALA A 260 -8.60 -11.33 31.65
CA ALA A 260 -7.41 -11.51 30.83
C ALA A 260 -7.66 -12.40 29.60
N VAL A 261 -8.39 -13.51 29.75
CA VAL A 261 -8.80 -14.37 28.63
C VAL A 261 -9.74 -13.62 27.69
N GLY A 262 -10.72 -12.89 28.21
CA GLY A 262 -11.63 -12.06 27.42
C GLY A 262 -10.92 -10.97 26.61
N ASP A 263 -9.88 -10.34 27.18
CA ASP A 263 -9.03 -9.38 26.49
C ASP A 263 -8.29 -10.02 25.31
N LEU A 264 -7.74 -11.22 25.49
CA LEU A 264 -7.05 -11.95 24.41
C LEU A 264 -8.00 -12.33 23.28
N VAL A 265 -9.24 -12.73 23.58
CA VAL A 265 -10.25 -13.00 22.55
C VAL A 265 -10.61 -11.73 21.78
N LYS A 266 -10.75 -10.59 22.48
CA LYS A 266 -10.94 -9.28 21.82
C LYS A 266 -9.73 -8.90 20.96
N GLU A 267 -8.52 -9.26 21.39
CA GLU A 267 -7.30 -9.08 20.60
C GLU A 267 -7.31 -9.94 19.34
N VAL A 268 -7.67 -11.23 19.43
CA VAL A 268 -7.84 -12.12 18.26
C VAL A 268 -8.76 -11.46 17.25
N TYR A 269 -9.92 -10.98 17.70
CA TYR A 269 -10.90 -10.32 16.84
C TYR A 269 -10.32 -9.08 16.13
N LYS A 270 -9.60 -8.23 16.87
CA LYS A 270 -8.96 -7.03 16.31
C LYS A 270 -7.89 -7.37 15.28
N GLU A 271 -7.00 -8.32 15.59
CA GLU A 271 -5.93 -8.72 14.67
C GLU A 271 -6.50 -9.44 13.44
N GLN A 272 -7.51 -10.29 13.61
CA GLN A 272 -8.25 -10.92 12.50
C GLN A 272 -8.79 -9.88 11.52
N LYS A 273 -9.38 -8.79 12.02
CA LYS A 273 -9.84 -7.69 11.17
C LYS A 273 -8.70 -7.01 10.42
N LYS A 274 -7.57 -6.76 11.07
CA LYS A 274 -6.39 -6.17 10.41
C LYS A 274 -5.87 -7.09 9.31
N VAL A 275 -5.79 -8.40 9.58
CA VAL A 275 -5.38 -9.40 8.60
C VAL A 275 -6.35 -9.45 7.42
N LYS A 276 -7.66 -9.43 7.68
CA LYS A 276 -8.70 -9.40 6.66
C LYS A 276 -8.62 -8.16 5.76
N ASN A 277 -8.45 -6.99 6.36
CA ASN A 277 -8.25 -5.73 5.62
C ASN A 277 -6.98 -5.76 4.77
N GLY A 278 -5.87 -6.26 5.33
CA GLY A 278 -4.61 -6.44 4.59
C GLY A 278 -4.76 -7.38 3.41
N LEU A 279 -5.48 -8.50 3.58
CA LEU A 279 -5.79 -9.43 2.50
C LEU A 279 -6.61 -8.74 1.38
N THR A 280 -7.61 -7.94 1.72
CA THR A 280 -8.38 -7.15 0.74
C THR A 280 -7.50 -6.16 -0.02
N THR A 281 -6.55 -5.49 0.65
CA THR A 281 -5.56 -4.63 -0.03
C THR A 281 -4.71 -5.43 -1.01
N MET A 282 -4.23 -6.62 -0.62
CA MET A 282 -3.44 -7.50 -1.51
C MET A 282 -4.26 -8.05 -2.69
N GLU A 283 -5.56 -8.28 -2.52
CA GLU A 283 -6.46 -8.68 -3.61
C GLU A 283 -6.67 -7.51 -4.59
N ASN A 284 -6.87 -6.30 -4.08
CA ASN A 284 -6.94 -5.08 -4.90
C ASN A 284 -5.64 -4.85 -5.68
N GLU A 285 -4.48 -5.08 -5.05
CA GLU A 285 -3.18 -5.05 -5.71
C GLU A 285 -3.10 -6.04 -6.88
N GLN A 286 -3.58 -7.26 -6.71
CA GLN A 286 -3.62 -8.26 -7.79
C GLN A 286 -4.52 -7.80 -8.95
N ILE A 287 -5.70 -7.27 -8.63
CA ILE A 287 -6.64 -6.75 -9.63
C ILE A 287 -5.99 -5.59 -10.40
N ASN A 288 -5.36 -4.66 -9.69
CA ASN A 288 -4.64 -3.52 -10.26
C ASN A 288 -3.47 -3.98 -11.14
N TYR A 289 -2.69 -4.97 -10.70
CA TYR A 289 -1.62 -5.58 -11.50
C TYR A 289 -2.17 -6.15 -12.81
N THR A 290 -3.25 -6.93 -12.75
CA THR A 290 -3.85 -7.58 -13.92
C THR A 290 -4.39 -6.56 -14.92
N LYS A 291 -5.09 -5.53 -14.43
CA LYS A 291 -5.61 -4.43 -15.25
C LYS A 291 -4.47 -3.64 -15.91
N LEU A 292 -3.42 -3.31 -15.14
CA LEU A 292 -2.27 -2.57 -15.62
C LEU A 292 -1.49 -3.37 -16.66
N GLN A 293 -1.27 -4.67 -16.43
CA GLN A 293 -0.63 -5.57 -17.39
C GLN A 293 -1.41 -5.68 -18.70
N SER A 294 -2.71 -5.95 -18.63
CA SER A 294 -3.55 -6.03 -19.83
C SER A 294 -3.53 -4.72 -20.62
N THR A 295 -3.59 -3.58 -19.92
CA THR A 295 -3.53 -2.26 -20.57
C THR A 295 -2.16 -2.02 -21.19
N TYR A 296 -1.08 -2.24 -20.44
CA TYR A 296 0.29 -2.09 -20.94
C TYR A 296 0.53 -2.91 -22.21
N GLU A 297 0.13 -4.18 -22.23
CA GLU A 297 0.27 -5.04 -23.41
C GLU A 297 -0.57 -4.54 -24.60
N LYS A 298 -1.78 -4.03 -24.36
CA LYS A 298 -2.64 -3.47 -25.42
C LYS A 298 -2.05 -2.20 -26.02
N GLU A 299 -1.63 -1.25 -25.17
CA GLU A 299 -1.12 0.06 -25.61
C GLU A 299 0.28 -0.06 -26.25
N THR A 300 1.11 -1.03 -25.83
CA THR A 300 2.47 -1.20 -26.38
C THR A 300 2.53 -2.03 -27.65
N LYS A 301 1.54 -2.88 -27.95
CA LYS A 301 1.51 -3.75 -29.15
C LYS A 301 1.68 -2.99 -30.47
N LYS A 302 1.16 -1.77 -30.58
CA LYS A 302 1.25 -0.93 -31.79
C LYS A 302 2.26 0.23 -31.65
N GLY A 303 3.04 0.23 -30.56
CA GLY A 303 3.85 1.37 -30.13
C GLY A 303 3.03 2.34 -29.29
N LEU A 304 3.61 2.79 -28.17
CA LEU A 304 2.91 3.65 -27.21
C LEU A 304 2.77 5.07 -27.78
N ASP A 305 1.53 5.51 -27.98
CA ASP A 305 1.17 6.86 -28.43
C ASP A 305 0.91 7.81 -27.23
N VAL A 306 0.54 9.07 -27.50
CA VAL A 306 0.30 10.07 -26.44
C VAL A 306 -0.88 9.68 -25.55
N LYS A 307 -1.94 9.10 -26.13
CA LYS A 307 -3.14 8.70 -25.38
C LYS A 307 -2.85 7.51 -24.47
N GLY A 308 -2.16 6.49 -24.99
CA GLY A 308 -1.70 5.34 -24.22
C GLY A 308 -0.71 5.74 -23.12
N TYR A 309 0.17 6.71 -23.38
CA TYR A 309 1.08 7.26 -22.37
C TYR A 309 0.32 7.88 -21.19
N GLU A 310 -0.63 8.80 -21.44
CA GLU A 310 -1.40 9.44 -20.36
C GLU A 310 -2.28 8.45 -19.60
N LYS A 311 -2.85 7.46 -20.29
CA LYS A 311 -3.62 6.38 -19.67
C LYS A 311 -2.77 5.54 -18.71
N LEU A 312 -1.60 5.07 -19.15
CA LEU A 312 -0.70 4.28 -18.30
C LEU A 312 -0.14 5.09 -17.12
N LYS A 313 0.18 6.37 -17.34
CA LYS A 313 0.64 7.29 -16.31
C LYS A 313 -0.43 7.53 -15.24
N THR A 314 -1.67 7.74 -15.66
CA THR A 314 -2.82 7.92 -14.75
C THR A 314 -3.10 6.65 -13.97
N MET A 315 -3.07 5.48 -14.62
CA MET A 315 -3.26 4.19 -13.94
C MET A 315 -2.19 3.96 -12.87
N ILE A 316 -0.91 4.17 -13.19
CA ILE A 316 0.17 4.04 -12.19
C ILE A 316 -0.06 5.00 -11.03
N SER A 317 -0.38 6.26 -11.31
CA SER A 317 -0.59 7.25 -10.24
C SER A 317 -1.76 6.89 -9.33
N ASN A 318 -2.84 6.31 -9.87
CA ASN A 318 -3.98 5.85 -9.07
C ASN A 318 -3.61 4.62 -8.25
N ILE A 319 -2.88 3.66 -8.85
CA ILE A 319 -2.43 2.44 -8.17
C ILE A 319 -1.51 2.78 -6.99
N GLU A 320 -0.63 3.75 -7.13
CA GLU A 320 0.24 4.21 -6.02
C GLU A 320 -0.55 4.80 -4.85
N LYS A 321 -1.69 5.45 -5.11
CA LYS A 321 -2.56 6.01 -4.08
C LYS A 321 -3.43 4.95 -3.41
N GLU A 322 -4.02 4.06 -4.21
CA GLU A 322 -4.95 3.03 -3.73
C GLU A 322 -4.23 1.85 -3.07
N THR A 323 -3.02 1.53 -3.55
CA THR A 323 -2.26 0.34 -3.13
C THR A 323 -0.78 0.68 -2.93
N PRO A 324 -0.41 1.21 -1.74
CA PRO A 324 0.94 1.72 -1.47
C PRO A 324 2.06 0.68 -1.65
N ASN A 325 1.78 -0.60 -1.39
CA ASN A 325 2.79 -1.67 -1.46
C ASN A 325 2.98 -2.24 -2.87
N PHE A 326 2.24 -1.74 -3.88
CA PHE A 326 2.29 -2.27 -5.24
C PHE A 326 3.70 -2.27 -5.84
N LYS A 327 4.46 -1.18 -5.63
CA LYS A 327 5.85 -1.04 -6.10
C LYS A 327 6.79 -2.07 -5.48
N GLU A 328 6.57 -2.41 -4.21
CA GLU A 328 7.40 -3.37 -3.49
C GLU A 328 7.08 -4.80 -3.86
N ASN A 329 5.79 -5.09 -4.07
CA ASN A 329 5.30 -6.43 -4.42
C ASN A 329 5.55 -6.77 -5.91
N TYR A 330 5.59 -5.76 -6.79
CA TYR A 330 5.77 -5.92 -8.25
C TYR A 330 6.89 -5.03 -8.83
N PRO A 331 8.14 -5.12 -8.33
CA PRO A 331 9.17 -4.12 -8.61
C PRO A 331 9.66 -4.13 -10.06
N LYS A 332 9.84 -5.29 -10.72
CA LYS A 332 10.26 -5.31 -12.14
C LYS A 332 9.15 -4.82 -13.04
N PHE A 333 7.90 -5.23 -12.79
CA PHE A 333 6.79 -4.77 -13.60
C PHE A 333 6.58 -3.25 -13.49
N TYR A 334 6.62 -2.73 -12.26
CA TYR A 334 6.56 -1.29 -12.01
C TYR A 334 7.69 -0.53 -12.72
N LYS A 335 8.94 -1.02 -12.63
CA LYS A 335 10.10 -0.44 -13.32
C LYS A 335 9.94 -0.47 -14.84
N LYS A 336 9.49 -1.59 -15.40
CA LYS A 336 9.29 -1.78 -16.84
C LYS A 336 8.33 -0.75 -17.44
N ILE A 337 7.22 -0.46 -16.76
CA ILE A 337 6.27 0.54 -17.24
C ILE A 337 6.87 1.93 -17.15
N ASN A 338 7.49 2.28 -16.03
CA ASN A 338 8.12 3.59 -15.85
C ASN A 338 9.25 3.86 -16.85
N ASP A 339 10.07 2.85 -17.15
CA ASP A 339 11.09 2.95 -18.20
C ASP A 339 10.45 3.19 -19.57
N THR A 340 9.35 2.48 -19.88
CA THR A 340 8.59 2.67 -21.12
C THR A 340 7.98 4.07 -21.21
N LEU A 341 7.38 4.57 -20.12
CA LEU A 341 6.84 5.92 -20.02
C LEU A 341 7.94 6.97 -20.25
N LYS A 342 9.10 6.83 -19.59
CA LYS A 342 10.25 7.72 -19.76
C LYS A 342 10.78 7.75 -21.19
N GLN A 343 10.96 6.57 -21.81
CA GLN A 343 11.38 6.46 -23.21
C GLN A 343 10.37 7.11 -24.16
N THR A 344 9.07 6.95 -23.90
CA THR A 344 8.00 7.47 -24.75
C THR A 344 7.88 8.98 -24.61
N LYS A 345 7.98 9.52 -23.38
CA LYS A 345 8.06 10.96 -23.13
C LYS A 345 9.19 11.62 -23.92
N ASN A 346 10.38 11.02 -23.90
CA ASN A 346 11.53 11.52 -24.67
C ASN A 346 11.29 11.47 -26.19
N LYS A 347 10.65 10.40 -26.70
CA LYS A 347 10.28 10.28 -28.12
C LYS A 347 9.25 11.34 -28.54
N ILE A 348 8.23 11.59 -27.71
CA ILE A 348 7.22 12.62 -27.97
C ILE A 348 7.87 14.00 -27.98
N LEU A 349 8.65 14.33 -26.95
CA LEU A 349 9.35 15.62 -26.85
C LEU A 349 10.27 15.86 -28.06
N ASN A 350 11.07 14.87 -28.44
CA ASN A 350 11.98 14.97 -29.59
C ASN A 350 11.25 15.11 -30.94
N LYS A 351 10.05 14.55 -31.08
CA LYS A 351 9.21 14.77 -32.28
C LYS A 351 8.70 16.22 -32.31
N SER A 352 8.15 16.71 -31.20
CA SER A 352 7.66 18.08 -31.09
C SER A 352 8.77 19.12 -31.32
N THR A 353 9.98 18.90 -30.80
CA THR A 353 11.13 19.81 -31.05
C THR A 353 11.59 19.78 -32.51
N LYS A 354 11.53 18.63 -33.19
CA LYS A 354 11.85 18.52 -34.62
C LYS A 354 10.79 19.17 -35.51
N GLU A 355 9.52 19.07 -35.13
CA GLU A 355 8.41 19.73 -35.84
C GLU A 355 8.48 21.25 -35.68
N ALA A 356 8.72 21.77 -34.47
CA ALA A 356 8.93 23.20 -34.22
C ALA A 356 10.12 23.78 -35.01
N LYS A 357 11.22 23.02 -35.15
CA LYS A 357 12.38 23.42 -35.97
C LYS A 357 12.07 23.43 -37.48
N LYS A 358 11.18 22.55 -37.95
CA LYS A 358 10.73 22.52 -39.36
C LYS A 358 9.75 23.66 -39.69
N GLU A 359 8.94 24.10 -38.74
CA GLU A 359 8.08 25.28 -38.92
C GLU A 359 8.89 26.58 -38.92
N GLN A 360 9.90 26.70 -38.05
CA GLN A 360 10.81 27.85 -38.06
C GLN A 360 11.68 27.93 -39.33
N SER A 361 12.04 26.81 -39.96
CA SER A 361 12.76 26.84 -41.25
C SER A 361 11.86 27.21 -42.43
N LYS A 362 10.58 26.79 -42.44
CA LYS A 362 9.61 27.18 -43.48
C LYS A 362 9.14 28.63 -43.37
N GLY A 363 9.17 29.22 -42.17
CA GLY A 363 8.87 30.64 -41.97
C GLY A 363 9.99 31.60 -42.37
N LYS A 364 11.21 31.10 -42.63
CA LYS A 364 12.35 31.90 -43.11
C LYS A 364 12.57 31.84 -44.64
N GLU A 365 11.82 31.00 -45.34
CA GLU A 365 11.84 30.88 -46.81
C GLU A 365 10.60 31.53 -47.47
N ARG A 366 9.86 32.38 -46.76
CA ARG A 366 8.76 33.18 -47.30
C ARG A 366 9.09 34.66 -47.31
#